data_AF-A0A8H7UAH8-F1
#
_entry.id   AF-A0A8H7UAH8-F1
#
_cell.length_a   1.000
_cell.length_b   1.000
_cell.length_c   1.000
_cell.angle_alpha   90.00
_cell.angle_beta   90.00
_cell.angle_gamma   90.00
#
_symmetry.space_group_name_H-M   'P 1'
#
loop_
_entity.id
_entity.type
_entity.pdbx_description
1 polymer ?
#
loop_
_entity_poly.entity_id
_entity_poly.type
_entity_poly.pdbx_seq_one_letter_code
_entity_poly.pdbx_strand_id
1 'polypeptide(L)'
;MAALIKQTKPAKWIILWFTVSSLLVLWDVGYCLMRPHSMFNGKYNWLWRPYNLYAKVDHFYGPEAIAANDGFTAAQSWLNLIETIINLTYVKMATDKQTNLGVANLVGFSAAVMTLSKTVLYWLNDACSGWSHTRHNDLQSLILLWVIPNGAWIVFPAFIVLALGKDLKSRLQGSTASTIKVE
;
A
#
# COMPACT_ATOMS: atom_id res chain seq x y z
N MET A 1 5.13 -21.72 -26.93
CA MET A 1 5.65 -21.61 -25.55
C MET A 1 6.18 -20.19 -25.39
N ALA A 2 5.49 -19.32 -24.64
CA ALA A 2 5.94 -17.93 -24.50
C ALA A 2 7.27 -17.92 -23.72
N ALA A 3 8.30 -17.29 -24.28
CA ALA A 3 9.58 -17.16 -23.60
C ALA A 3 9.35 -16.44 -22.26
N LEU A 4 9.72 -17.09 -21.16
CA LEU A 4 9.64 -16.51 -19.82
C LEU A 4 10.75 -15.46 -19.70
N ILE A 5 10.37 -14.18 -19.75
CA ILE A 5 11.33 -13.07 -19.68
C ILE A 5 11.66 -12.82 -18.20
N LYS A 6 12.83 -13.29 -17.78
CA LYS A 6 13.46 -12.92 -16.50
C LYS A 6 13.87 -11.44 -16.53
N GLN A 7 13.55 -10.70 -15.49
CA GLN A 7 14.04 -9.32 -15.36
C GLN A 7 15.54 -9.32 -15.13
N THR A 8 16.24 -8.50 -15.92
CA THR A 8 17.68 -8.26 -15.80
C THR A 8 18.00 -6.96 -15.08
N LYS A 9 17.00 -6.08 -14.93
CA LYS A 9 17.12 -4.79 -14.23
C LYS A 9 15.86 -4.54 -13.40
N PRO A 10 15.99 -3.83 -12.27
CA PRO A 10 14.85 -3.35 -11.49
C PRO A 10 13.90 -2.50 -12.34
N ALA A 11 12.60 -2.69 -12.16
CA ALA A 11 11.59 -1.86 -12.79
C ALA A 11 11.52 -0.48 -12.11
N LYS A 12 12.01 0.56 -12.80
CA LYS A 12 12.10 1.93 -12.25
C LYS A 12 10.78 2.47 -11.72
N TRP A 13 9.65 2.12 -12.36
CA TRP A 13 8.33 2.57 -11.91
C TRP A 13 7.92 1.95 -10.56
N ILE A 14 8.37 0.73 -10.26
CA ILE A 14 8.12 0.07 -8.96
C ILE A 14 8.94 0.75 -7.86
N ILE A 15 10.20 1.09 -8.15
CA ILE A 15 11.04 1.87 -7.24
C ILE A 15 10.41 3.24 -6.97
N LEU A 16 9.94 3.92 -8.02
CA LEU A 16 9.29 5.23 -7.90
C LEU A 16 8.02 5.11 -7.06
N TRP A 17 7.17 4.12 -7.35
CA TRP A 17 5.94 3.87 -6.59
C TRP A 17 6.25 3.68 -5.11
N PHE A 18 7.10 2.71 -4.75
CA PHE A 18 7.40 2.44 -3.34
C PHE A 18 8.06 3.62 -2.63
N THR A 19 8.89 4.41 -3.32
CA THR A 19 9.47 5.63 -2.74
C THR A 19 8.40 6.66 -2.43
N VAL A 20 7.59 7.03 -3.42
CA VAL A 20 6.57 8.09 -3.28
C VAL A 20 5.45 7.66 -2.34
N SER A 21 4.97 6.42 -2.48
CA SER A 21 3.91 5.88 -1.63
C SER A 21 4.35 5.79 -0.18
N SER A 22 5.61 5.43 0.10
CA SER A 22 6.14 5.37 1.47
C SER A 22 6.13 6.74 2.14
N LEU A 23 6.52 7.81 1.42
CA LEU A 23 6.47 9.17 1.97
C LEU A 23 5.04 9.61 2.27
N LEU A 24 4.10 9.31 1.37
CA LEU A 24 2.69 9.66 1.55
C LEU A 24 2.05 8.86 2.69
N VAL A 25 2.36 7.57 2.80
CA VAL A 25 1.89 6.70 3.88
C VAL A 25 2.47 7.11 5.23
N LEU A 26 3.74 7.54 5.31
CA LEU A 26 4.28 8.08 6.57
C LEU A 26 3.55 9.36 7.02
N TRP A 27 3.15 10.20 6.08
CA TRP A 27 2.33 11.38 6.38
C TRP A 27 0.92 10.99 6.88
N ASP A 28 0.28 10.00 6.25
CA ASP A 28 -0.98 9.39 6.70
C ASP A 28 -0.88 8.75 8.10
N VAL A 29 0.16 7.96 8.35
CA VAL A 29 0.43 7.37 9.67
C VAL A 29 0.54 8.46 10.73
N GLY A 30 1.26 9.53 10.41
CA GLY A 30 1.37 10.69 11.29
C GLY A 30 0.01 11.28 11.62
N TYR A 31 -0.85 11.47 10.62
CA TYR A 31 -2.23 11.91 10.85
C TYR A 31 -2.94 10.97 11.82
N CYS A 32 -3.01 9.69 11.49
CA CYS A 32 -3.85 8.71 12.19
C CYS A 32 -3.41 8.45 13.64
N LEU A 33 -2.10 8.35 13.90
CA LEU A 33 -1.55 8.03 15.22
C LEU A 33 -1.46 9.25 16.15
N MET A 34 -1.47 10.48 15.62
CA MET A 34 -1.46 11.70 16.44
C MET A 34 -2.85 12.28 16.70
N ARG A 35 -3.93 11.58 16.33
CA ARG A 35 -5.28 12.01 16.67
C ARG A 35 -5.46 12.06 18.20
N PRO A 36 -6.14 13.09 18.75
CA PRO A 36 -6.88 14.14 18.05
C PRO A 36 -6.03 15.37 17.65
N HIS A 37 -4.75 15.45 18.00
CA HIS A 37 -3.91 16.63 17.76
C HIS A 37 -3.67 16.94 16.28
N SER A 38 -3.75 15.94 15.41
CA SER A 38 -3.65 16.06 13.95
C SER A 38 -4.98 16.46 13.27
N MET A 39 -6.12 16.37 13.97
CA MET A 39 -7.46 16.59 13.39
C MET A 39 -7.85 18.07 13.36
N PHE A 40 -9.03 18.39 12.81
CA PHE A 40 -9.58 19.74 12.83
C PHE A 40 -9.55 20.34 14.25
N ASN A 41 -9.09 21.60 14.37
CA ASN A 41 -8.79 22.29 15.63
C ASN A 41 -7.69 21.68 16.52
N GLY A 42 -7.04 20.61 16.09
CA GLY A 42 -5.89 20.02 16.80
C GLY A 42 -4.62 20.87 16.69
N LYS A 43 -3.76 20.77 17.70
CA LYS A 43 -2.49 21.52 17.83
C LYS A 43 -1.59 21.44 16.59
N TYR A 44 -1.60 20.30 15.89
CA TYR A 44 -0.72 20.02 14.75
C TYR A 44 -1.46 19.94 13.41
N ASN A 45 -2.75 20.28 13.36
CA ASN A 45 -3.58 20.21 12.15
C ASN A 45 -3.02 20.97 10.94
N TRP A 46 -2.20 22.00 11.17
CA TRP A 46 -1.59 22.76 10.09
C TRP A 46 -0.81 21.88 9.09
N LEU A 47 -0.26 20.74 9.53
CA LEU A 47 0.46 19.78 8.69
C LEU A 47 -0.48 18.81 7.93
N TRP A 48 -1.71 18.62 8.41
CA TRP A 48 -2.70 17.68 7.85
C TRP A 48 -3.99 18.35 7.40
N ARG A 49 -3.95 19.63 7.03
CA ARG A 49 -5.12 20.39 6.60
C ARG A 49 -5.99 19.69 5.53
N PRO A 50 -5.45 18.97 4.53
CA PRO A 50 -6.28 18.23 3.58
C PRO A 50 -7.20 17.19 4.23
N TYR A 51 -6.78 16.60 5.36
CA TYR A 51 -7.60 15.67 6.11
C TYR A 51 -8.83 16.31 6.75
N ASN A 52 -8.91 17.64 6.89
CA ASN A 52 -10.14 18.30 7.36
C ASN A 52 -11.32 18.09 6.40
N LEU A 53 -11.03 17.93 5.11
CA LEU A 53 -12.03 17.54 4.10
C LEU A 53 -12.19 16.02 4.08
N TYR A 54 -11.08 15.28 3.99
CA TYR A 54 -11.12 13.83 3.85
C TYR A 54 -11.83 13.13 5.02
N ALA A 55 -11.62 13.59 6.26
CA ALA A 55 -12.27 13.07 7.45
C ALA A 55 -13.80 13.25 7.47
N LYS A 56 -14.34 14.18 6.66
CA LYS A 56 -15.79 14.33 6.46
C LYS A 56 -16.34 13.39 5.39
N VAL A 57 -15.47 12.92 4.49
CA VAL A 57 -15.83 11.96 3.45
C VAL A 57 -15.74 10.55 4.01
N ASP A 58 -14.65 10.25 4.70
CA ASP A 58 -14.43 8.95 5.31
C ASP A 58 -14.36 9.08 6.82
N HIS A 59 -15.41 8.60 7.48
CA HIS A 59 -15.51 8.65 8.93
C HIS A 59 -14.47 7.76 9.64
N PHE A 60 -13.77 6.85 8.97
CA PHE A 60 -12.59 6.19 9.56
C PHE A 60 -11.51 7.18 9.97
N TYR A 61 -11.42 8.32 9.27
CA TYR A 61 -10.48 9.40 9.53
C TYR A 61 -11.08 10.50 10.42
N GLY A 62 -12.40 10.50 10.61
CA GLY A 62 -13.14 11.52 11.32
C GLY A 62 -13.28 11.34 12.84
N PRO A 63 -13.88 12.34 13.52
CA PRO A 63 -14.19 12.26 14.94
C PRO A 63 -15.18 11.15 15.28
N GLU A 64 -15.98 10.71 14.31
CA GLU A 64 -16.92 9.61 14.41
C GLU A 64 -16.23 8.31 14.83
N ALA A 65 -15.08 7.98 14.23
CA ALA A 65 -14.30 6.80 14.62
C ALA A 65 -13.77 6.88 16.06
N ILE A 66 -13.35 8.06 16.52
CA ILE A 66 -12.89 8.25 17.91
C ILE A 66 -14.06 8.11 18.88
N ALA A 67 -15.20 8.74 18.57
CA ALA A 67 -16.40 8.69 19.39
C ALA A 67 -16.95 7.24 19.50
N ALA A 68 -16.82 6.45 18.43
CA ALA A 68 -17.20 5.05 18.40
C ALA A 68 -16.15 4.09 19.02
N ASN A 69 -14.99 4.61 19.47
CA ASN A 69 -13.84 3.81 19.89
C ASN A 69 -13.41 2.78 18.83
N ASP A 70 -13.46 3.17 17.56
CA ASP A 70 -13.09 2.35 16.42
C ASP A 70 -11.56 2.34 16.23
N GLY A 71 -10.94 1.20 16.55
CA GLY A 71 -9.51 0.98 16.44
C GLY A 71 -9.00 0.69 15.02
N PHE A 72 -9.88 0.53 14.03
CA PHE A 72 -9.52 0.03 12.71
C PHE A 72 -8.44 0.88 12.03
N THR A 73 -8.66 2.19 11.92
CA THR A 73 -7.72 3.11 11.28
C THR A 73 -6.36 3.16 11.98
N ALA A 74 -6.33 3.09 13.32
CA ALA A 74 -5.08 3.07 14.07
C ALA A 74 -4.30 1.75 13.83
N ALA A 75 -5.01 0.61 13.80
CA ALA A 75 -4.41 -0.68 13.47
C ALA A 75 -3.85 -0.70 12.04
N GLN A 76 -4.59 -0.14 11.08
CA GLN A 76 -4.14 0.06 9.70
C GLN A 76 -2.85 0.89 9.63
N SER A 77 -2.74 1.97 10.42
CA SER A 77 -1.54 2.81 10.48
C SER A 77 -0.32 2.09 11.05
N TRP A 78 -0.48 1.19 12.03
CA TRP A 78 0.63 0.37 12.51
C TRP A 78 1.13 -0.60 11.44
N LEU A 79 0.21 -1.22 10.67
CA LEU A 79 0.60 -2.04 9.53
C LEU A 79 1.28 -1.23 8.43
N ASN A 80 0.81 0.00 8.17
CA ASN A 80 1.45 0.96 7.25
C ASN A 80 2.92 1.24 7.62
N LEU A 81 3.26 1.33 8.91
CA LEU A 81 4.66 1.50 9.34
C LEU A 81 5.52 0.28 8.96
N ILE A 82 5.03 -0.92 9.23
CA ILE A 82 5.74 -2.16 8.89
C ILE A 82 5.90 -2.28 7.37
N GLU A 83 4.84 -2.05 6.61
CA GLU A 83 4.88 -2.04 5.14
C GLU A 83 5.86 -1.01 4.61
N THR A 84 5.91 0.18 5.20
CA THR A 84 6.84 1.23 4.80
C THR A 84 8.29 0.78 4.96
N ILE A 85 8.62 0.09 6.06
CA ILE A 85 9.96 -0.47 6.26
C ILE A 85 10.30 -1.45 5.12
N ILE A 86 9.39 -2.36 4.80
CA ILE A 86 9.59 -3.37 3.73
C ILE A 86 9.69 -2.71 2.35
N ASN A 87 8.87 -1.70 2.06
CA ASN A 87 8.93 -0.90 0.82
C ASN A 87 10.29 -0.24 0.66
N LEU A 88 10.81 0.40 1.71
CA LEU A 88 12.12 1.05 1.69
C LEU A 88 13.26 0.04 1.63
N THR A 89 13.11 -1.15 2.23
CA THR A 89 14.05 -2.27 2.03
C THR A 89 14.10 -2.69 0.56
N TYR A 90 12.95 -2.85 -0.10
CA TYR A 90 12.91 -3.11 -1.55
C TYR A 90 13.63 -2.00 -2.33
N VAL A 91 13.33 -0.73 -2.06
CA VAL A 91 13.95 0.41 -2.77
C VAL A 91 15.47 0.35 -2.63
N LYS A 92 15.99 0.19 -1.41
CA LYS A 92 17.43 0.06 -1.15
C LYS A 92 18.04 -1.09 -1.96
N MET A 93 17.45 -2.28 -1.85
CA MET A 93 17.91 -3.49 -2.54
C MET A 93 17.86 -3.36 -4.06
N ALA A 94 16.80 -2.77 -4.60
CA ALA A 94 16.64 -2.57 -6.03
C ALA A 94 17.62 -1.54 -6.60
N THR A 95 18.10 -0.59 -5.79
CA THR A 95 19.09 0.41 -6.24
C THR A 95 20.55 -0.04 -6.05
N ASP A 96 20.78 -1.08 -5.27
CA ASP A 96 22.11 -1.63 -5.04
C ASP A 96 22.51 -2.63 -6.14
N LYS A 97 23.64 -2.34 -6.82
CA LYS A 97 24.17 -3.17 -7.90
C LYS A 97 24.62 -4.57 -7.44
N GLN A 98 24.90 -4.74 -6.15
CA GLN A 98 25.37 -6.01 -5.59
C GLN A 98 24.23 -6.95 -5.20
N THR A 99 23.01 -6.41 -5.03
CA THR A 99 21.88 -7.20 -4.55
C THR A 99 21.35 -8.15 -5.62
N ASN A 100 21.08 -9.40 -5.24
CA ASN A 100 20.39 -10.35 -6.12
C ASN A 100 18.95 -9.87 -6.39
N LEU A 101 18.67 -9.54 -7.66
CA LEU A 101 17.36 -9.02 -8.07
C LEU A 101 16.19 -9.95 -7.74
N GLY A 102 16.39 -11.27 -7.70
CA GLY A 102 15.34 -12.21 -7.28
C GLY A 102 14.96 -12.04 -5.81
N VAL A 103 15.94 -11.77 -4.94
CA VAL A 103 15.72 -11.51 -3.51
C VAL A 103 15.04 -10.16 -3.33
N ALA A 104 15.48 -9.12 -4.05
CA ALA A 104 14.80 -7.83 -4.06
C ALA A 104 13.34 -7.98 -4.51
N ASN A 105 13.10 -8.66 -5.63
CA ASN A 105 11.75 -8.86 -6.16
C ASN A 105 10.85 -9.67 -5.22
N LEU A 106 11.40 -10.59 -4.43
CA LEU A 106 10.64 -11.27 -3.38
C LEU A 106 10.17 -10.30 -2.29
N VAL A 107 11.05 -9.41 -1.82
CA VAL A 107 10.70 -8.38 -0.82
C VAL A 107 9.62 -7.43 -1.37
N GLY A 108 9.80 -6.93 -2.59
CA GLY A 108 8.83 -6.04 -3.22
C GLY A 108 7.49 -6.72 -3.50
N PHE A 109 7.50 -8.00 -3.87
CA PHE A 109 6.29 -8.79 -4.06
C PHE A 109 5.51 -8.91 -2.74
N SER A 110 6.17 -9.30 -1.66
CA SER A 110 5.55 -9.42 -0.34
C SER A 110 4.95 -8.10 0.14
N ALA A 111 5.68 -7.00 -0.03
CA ALA A 111 5.20 -5.67 0.34
C ALA A 111 3.93 -5.28 -0.43
N ALA A 112 3.91 -5.51 -1.75
CA ALA A 112 2.74 -5.23 -2.58
C ALA A 112 1.53 -6.11 -2.24
N VAL A 113 1.74 -7.38 -1.89
CA VAL A 113 0.66 -8.27 -1.42
C VAL A 113 0.06 -7.75 -0.11
N MET A 114 0.89 -7.29 0.83
CA MET A 114 0.41 -6.71 2.10
C MET A 114 -0.47 -5.48 1.85
N THR A 115 0.03 -4.50 1.08
CA THR A 115 -0.74 -3.29 0.76
C THR A 115 -2.04 -3.64 0.05
N LEU A 116 -2.01 -4.52 -0.97
CA LEU A 116 -3.21 -4.94 -1.69
C LEU A 116 -4.25 -5.57 -0.76
N SER A 117 -3.83 -6.54 0.06
CA SER A 117 -4.73 -7.27 0.96
C SER A 117 -5.36 -6.34 1.99
N LYS A 118 -4.55 -5.42 2.52
CA LYS A 118 -4.98 -4.46 3.52
C LYS A 118 -5.94 -3.42 2.94
N THR A 119 -5.66 -2.87 1.76
CA THR A 119 -6.57 -1.91 1.11
C THR A 119 -7.89 -2.56 0.71
N VAL A 120 -7.87 -3.82 0.27
CA VAL A 120 -9.10 -4.60 0.05
C VAL A 120 -9.86 -4.79 1.36
N LEU A 121 -9.17 -5.13 2.45
CA LEU A 121 -9.79 -5.21 3.78
C LEU A 121 -10.43 -3.89 4.21
N TYR A 122 -9.78 -2.75 3.93
CA TYR A 122 -10.33 -1.42 4.22
C TYR A 122 -11.67 -1.16 3.49
N TRP A 123 -11.78 -1.53 2.21
CA TRP A 123 -13.07 -1.46 1.49
C TRP A 123 -14.11 -2.43 2.04
N LEU A 124 -13.70 -3.67 2.29
CA LEU A 124 -14.59 -4.70 2.80
C LEU A 124 -15.08 -4.39 4.20
N ASN A 125 -14.28 -3.74 5.04
CA ASN A 125 -14.70 -3.37 6.39
C ASN A 125 -15.89 -2.41 6.35
N ASP A 126 -15.84 -1.38 5.51
CA ASP A 126 -16.96 -0.46 5.33
C ASP A 126 -18.17 -1.17 4.69
N ALA A 127 -17.95 -1.99 3.66
CA ALA A 127 -19.03 -2.74 3.03
C ALA A 127 -19.74 -3.69 4.01
N CYS A 128 -18.97 -4.41 4.84
CA CYS A 128 -19.47 -5.33 5.85
C CYS A 128 -20.10 -4.62 7.06
N SER A 129 -19.80 -3.34 7.28
CA SER A 129 -20.47 -2.50 8.27
C SER A 129 -21.68 -1.74 7.72
N GLY A 130 -22.15 -2.10 6.51
CA GLY A 130 -23.32 -1.47 5.89
C GLY A 130 -23.01 -0.07 5.32
N TRP A 131 -21.76 0.17 4.94
CA TRP A 131 -21.20 1.42 4.45
C TRP A 131 -21.29 2.55 5.50
N SER A 132 -21.10 2.21 6.78
CA SER A 132 -21.27 3.13 7.90
C SER A 132 -20.34 4.33 7.86
N HIS A 133 -19.22 4.26 7.13
CA HIS A 133 -18.21 5.30 7.10
C HIS A 133 -18.24 6.17 5.85
N THR A 134 -18.87 5.72 4.76
CA THR A 134 -18.87 6.46 3.48
C THR A 134 -20.24 6.67 2.85
N ARG A 135 -21.30 6.00 3.31
CA ARG A 135 -22.64 6.06 2.68
C ARG A 135 -23.28 7.45 2.72
N HIS A 136 -22.89 8.30 3.66
CA HIS A 136 -23.46 9.64 3.83
C HIS A 136 -23.03 10.62 2.73
N ASN A 137 -22.04 10.26 1.92
CA ASN A 137 -21.53 11.11 0.84
C ASN A 137 -22.47 11.16 -0.36
N ASP A 138 -22.47 12.30 -1.05
CA ASP A 138 -22.95 12.33 -2.43
C ASP A 138 -22.01 11.53 -3.35
N LEU A 139 -22.53 11.12 -4.51
CA LEU A 139 -21.82 10.24 -5.43
C LEU A 139 -20.52 10.85 -5.96
N GLN A 140 -20.49 12.18 -6.17
CA GLN A 140 -19.30 12.85 -6.68
C GLN A 140 -18.18 12.85 -5.63
N SER A 141 -18.50 13.25 -4.40
CA SER A 141 -17.54 13.21 -3.28
C SER A 141 -17.04 11.80 -3.03
N LEU A 142 -17.92 10.80 -3.03
CA LEU A 142 -17.56 9.40 -2.85
C LEU A 142 -16.58 8.94 -3.95
N ILE A 143 -16.88 9.21 -5.22
CA ILE A 143 -16.02 8.76 -6.33
C ILE A 143 -14.67 9.47 -6.30
N LEU A 144 -14.67 10.79 -6.22
CA LEU A 144 -13.46 11.59 -6.39
C LEU A 144 -12.53 11.53 -5.18
N LEU A 145 -13.09 11.48 -3.97
CA LEU A 145 -12.31 11.60 -2.73
C LEU A 145 -12.09 10.25 -2.04
N TRP A 146 -12.91 9.23 -2.31
CA TRP A 146 -12.75 7.91 -1.69
C TRP A 146 -12.42 6.80 -2.69
N VAL A 147 -13.21 6.61 -3.76
CA VAL A 147 -13.03 5.49 -4.72
C VAL A 147 -11.72 5.64 -5.50
N ILE A 148 -11.49 6.78 -6.15
CA ILE A 148 -10.31 6.97 -7.01
C ILE A 148 -9.01 6.91 -6.21
N PRO A 149 -8.87 7.63 -5.07
CA PRO A 149 -7.67 7.58 -4.28
C PRO A 149 -7.43 6.15 -3.79
N ASN A 150 -8.35 5.54 -3.05
CA ASN A 150 -8.13 4.19 -2.52
C ASN A 150 -7.99 3.12 -3.62
N GLY A 151 -8.67 3.29 -4.75
CA GLY A 151 -8.56 2.43 -5.92
C GLY A 151 -7.15 2.39 -6.51
N ALA A 152 -6.40 3.50 -6.46
CA ALA A 152 -4.99 3.51 -6.87
C ALA A 152 -4.13 2.56 -6.00
N TRP A 153 -4.43 2.44 -4.71
CA TRP A 153 -3.76 1.51 -3.77
C TRP A 153 -4.17 0.05 -3.97
N ILE A 154 -5.17 -0.23 -4.80
CA ILE A 154 -5.49 -1.58 -5.26
C ILE A 154 -4.76 -1.85 -6.58
N VAL A 155 -4.93 -0.93 -7.54
CA VAL A 155 -4.45 -1.11 -8.93
C VAL A 155 -2.92 -1.21 -9.00
N PHE A 156 -2.19 -0.27 -8.39
CA PHE A 156 -0.72 -0.27 -8.48
C PHE A 156 -0.09 -1.47 -7.77
N PRO A 157 -0.45 -1.81 -6.50
CA PRO A 157 0.04 -3.01 -5.85
C PRO A 157 -0.31 -4.29 -6.63
N ALA A 158 -1.52 -4.41 -7.19
CA ALA A 158 -1.86 -5.55 -8.04
C ALA A 158 -0.93 -5.67 -9.26
N PHE A 159 -0.63 -4.57 -9.95
CA PHE A 159 0.35 -4.59 -11.04
C PHE A 159 1.76 -4.94 -10.59
N ILE A 160 2.18 -4.50 -9.41
CA ILE A 160 3.50 -4.85 -8.84
C ILE A 160 3.55 -6.36 -8.53
N VAL A 161 2.51 -6.91 -7.91
CA VAL A 161 2.38 -8.35 -7.64
C VAL A 161 2.50 -9.15 -8.94
N LEU A 162 1.79 -8.74 -10.00
CA LEU A 162 1.87 -9.41 -11.30
C LEU A 162 3.25 -9.27 -11.95
N ALA A 163 3.86 -8.09 -11.90
CA ALA A 163 5.16 -7.83 -12.53
C ALA A 163 6.30 -8.60 -11.84
N LEU A 164 6.38 -8.52 -10.51
CA LEU A 164 7.40 -9.21 -9.73
C LEU A 164 7.13 -10.71 -9.65
N GLY A 165 5.87 -11.13 -9.58
CA GLY A 165 5.48 -12.54 -9.58
C GLY A 165 5.86 -13.27 -10.87
N LYS A 166 5.73 -12.62 -12.03
CA LYS A 166 6.20 -13.18 -13.32
C LYS A 166 7.71 -13.43 -13.32
N ASP A 167 8.49 -12.48 -12.79
CA ASP A 167 9.95 -12.64 -12.68
C ASP A 167 10.33 -13.76 -11.69
N LEU A 168 9.70 -13.79 -10.51
CA LEU A 168 9.93 -14.85 -9.51
C LEU A 168 9.61 -16.24 -10.08
N LYS A 169 8.48 -16.38 -10.79
CA LYS A 169 8.10 -17.61 -11.49
C LYS A 169 9.18 -18.04 -12.50
N SER A 170 9.65 -17.11 -13.33
CA SER A 170 10.69 -17.39 -14.33
C SER A 170 11.99 -17.88 -13.68
N ARG A 171 12.38 -17.29 -12.55
CA ARG A 171 13.58 -17.71 -11.79
C ARG A 171 13.44 -19.12 -11.21
N LEU A 172 12.29 -19.43 -10.61
CA LEU A 172 12.03 -20.77 -10.07
C LEU A 172 12.12 -21.85 -11.16
N GLN A 173 11.53 -21.58 -12.33
CA GLN A 173 11.55 -22.52 -13.46
C GLN A 173 12.93 -22.66 -14.09
N GLY A 174 13.72 -21.58 -14.17
CA GLY A 174 15.10 -21.62 -14.66
C GLY A 174 16.06 -22.40 -13.76
N SER A 175 15.84 -22.38 -12.44
CA SER A 175 16.60 -23.19 -11.49
C SER A 175 16.35 -24.68 -11.70
N THR A 176 15.10 -25.11 -11.94
CA THR A 176 14.77 -26.54 -12.15
C THR A 176 15.41 -27.13 -13.40
N ALA A 177 15.52 -26.36 -14.48
CA ALA A 177 16.18 -26.81 -15.72
C ALA A 177 17.71 -26.96 -15.58
N SER A 178 18.31 -26.27 -14.60
CA SER A 178 19.76 -26.30 -14.36
C SER A 178 20.19 -27.48 -13.48
N THR A 179 19.28 -28.02 -12.66
CA THR A 179 19.54 -29.11 -11.71
C THR A 179 19.43 -30.50 -12.36
N ILE A 180 18.80 -30.64 -13.53
CA ILE A 180 18.77 -31.89 -14.31
C ILE A 180 19.97 -31.92 -15.28
N LYS A 181 21.17 -31.95 -14.71
CA LYS A 181 22.37 -32.47 -15.36
C LYS A 181 22.96 -33.48 -14.37
N VAL A 182 22.35 -34.66 -14.36
CA VAL A 182 22.90 -35.83 -13.67
C VAL A 182 23.76 -36.53 -14.71
N GLU A 183 25.08 -36.56 -14.47
CA GLU A 183 26.01 -37.48 -15.16
C GLU A 183 25.70 -38.93 -14.81
#